data_AF-F4R6U6-F1
#
_entry.id   AF-F4R6U6-F1
#
_cell.length_a   1.000
_cell.length_b   1.000
_cell.length_c   1.000
_cell.angle_alpha   90.00
_cell.angle_beta   90.00
_cell.angle_gamma   90.00
#
_symmetry.space_group_name_H-M   'P 1'
#
loop_
_entity.id
_entity.type
_entity.pdbx_description
1 polymer ?
#
loop_
_entity_poly.entity_id
_entity_poly.type
_entity_poly.pdbx_seq_one_letter_code
_entity_poly.pdbx_strand_id
1 'polypeptide(L)'
;MMEFPKLRVVGSFYLDEDGLDMAWLHWPMMRNVRTLVMFDTLTTAYWEEALELAGVKAFRTVPNLKHIIFVSQFDDDMSPELVKAFKTRGVHCHCVPSLPYDEIMELESKLNDPCDGPKTQSDCLPGGSYWTYRPLEL
;
A
#
# COMPACT_ATOMS: atom_id res chain seq x y z
N MET A 1 -21.14 -17.11 -2.16
CA MET A 1 -19.81 -16.46 -2.06
C MET A 1 -20.04 -14.97 -2.32
N MET A 2 -19.63 -14.08 -1.43
CA MET A 2 -19.87 -12.63 -1.61
C MET A 2 -18.86 -12.07 -2.60
N GLU A 3 -19.36 -11.57 -3.74
CA GLU A 3 -18.56 -10.88 -4.74
C GLU A 3 -18.95 -9.41 -4.78
N PHE A 4 -17.95 -8.54 -4.82
CA PHE A 4 -18.14 -7.10 -4.90
C PHE A 4 -17.38 -6.58 -6.14
N PRO A 5 -17.98 -6.65 -7.34
CA PRO A 5 -17.28 -6.33 -8.59
C PRO A 5 -16.87 -4.85 -8.71
N LYS A 6 -17.49 -3.97 -7.92
CA LYS A 6 -17.16 -2.54 -7.86
C LYS A 6 -16.28 -2.16 -6.67
N LEU A 7 -15.92 -3.12 -5.80
CA LEU A 7 -15.07 -2.86 -4.65
C LEU A 7 -13.64 -2.67 -5.11
N ARG A 8 -13.11 -1.47 -4.90
CA ARG A 8 -11.73 -1.09 -5.30
C ARG A 8 -10.83 -0.82 -4.11
N VAL A 9 -11.39 -0.34 -3.01
CA VAL A 9 -10.65 0.03 -1.81
C VAL A 9 -11.16 -0.81 -0.65
N VAL A 10 -10.23 -1.38 0.11
CA VAL A 10 -10.52 -2.04 1.39
C VAL A 10 -9.64 -1.40 2.44
N GLY A 11 -10.23 -1.01 3.56
CA GLY A 11 -9.50 -0.58 4.75
C GLY A 11 -9.51 -1.67 5.81
N SER A 12 -8.39 -1.85 6.51
CA SER A 12 -8.28 -2.72 7.68
C SER A 12 -7.56 -2.01 8.81
N PHE A 13 -8.12 -2.11 10.03
CA PHE A 13 -7.54 -1.57 11.27
C PHE A 13 -6.78 -2.64 12.07
N TYR A 14 -6.80 -3.89 11.62
CA TYR A 14 -6.21 -4.99 12.36
C TYR A 14 -5.88 -6.13 11.40
N LEU A 15 -4.63 -6.55 11.39
CA LEU A 15 -4.25 -7.89 10.98
C LEU A 15 -3.88 -8.59 12.28
N ASP A 16 -4.53 -9.71 12.53
CA ASP A 16 -4.32 -10.49 13.75
C ASP A 16 -2.83 -10.88 13.84
N GLU A 17 -2.16 -10.47 14.92
CA GLU A 17 -0.72 -10.73 15.11
C GLU A 17 -0.43 -12.24 15.21
N ASP A 18 -1.45 -13.04 15.54
CA ASP A 18 -1.35 -14.49 15.70
C ASP A 18 -1.21 -15.25 14.37
N GLY A 19 -1.28 -14.56 13.22
CA GLY A 19 -1.15 -15.18 11.91
C GLY A 19 -0.39 -14.34 10.88
N LEU A 20 0.88 -14.68 10.65
CA LEU A 20 1.67 -14.24 9.49
C LEU A 20 1.11 -14.73 8.13
N ASP A 21 0.00 -15.46 8.17
CA ASP A 21 -0.63 -16.02 6.99
C ASP A 21 -1.42 -14.93 6.25
N MET A 22 -1.00 -14.68 5.00
CA MET A 22 -1.73 -13.83 4.07
C MET A 22 -2.94 -14.54 3.44
N ALA A 23 -3.62 -15.42 4.17
CA ALA A 23 -4.83 -16.12 3.73
C ALA A 23 -5.92 -15.17 3.22
N TRP A 24 -5.95 -13.94 3.74
CA TRP A 24 -6.87 -12.88 3.29
C TRP A 24 -6.69 -12.53 1.81
N LEU A 25 -5.49 -12.69 1.22
CA LEU A 25 -5.29 -12.52 -0.23
C LEU A 25 -6.11 -13.50 -1.07
N HIS A 26 -6.48 -14.65 -0.50
CA HIS A 26 -7.30 -15.65 -1.19
C HIS A 26 -8.80 -15.38 -1.08
N TRP A 27 -9.22 -14.35 -0.34
CA TRP A 27 -10.63 -14.00 -0.24
C TRP A 27 -11.18 -13.53 -1.59
N PRO A 28 -12.36 -14.01 -2.03
CA PRO A 28 -12.92 -13.69 -3.35
C PRO A 28 -13.03 -12.20 -3.64
N MET A 29 -13.36 -11.40 -2.62
CA MET A 29 -13.50 -9.95 -2.74
C MET A 29 -12.18 -9.26 -3.14
N MET A 30 -11.03 -9.81 -2.74
CA MET A 30 -9.72 -9.22 -3.00
C MET A 30 -9.32 -9.26 -4.47
N ARG A 31 -9.99 -10.08 -5.29
CA ARG A 31 -9.76 -10.12 -6.74
C ARG A 31 -10.08 -8.80 -7.43
N ASN A 32 -10.99 -7.99 -6.89
CA ASN A 32 -11.38 -6.71 -7.48
C ASN A 32 -10.70 -5.51 -6.79
N VAL A 33 -10.12 -5.73 -5.61
CA VAL A 33 -9.47 -4.69 -4.82
C VAL A 33 -8.20 -4.22 -5.53
N ARG A 34 -8.07 -2.90 -5.63
CA ARG A 34 -6.91 -2.21 -6.20
C ARG A 34 -6.02 -1.61 -5.12
N THR A 35 -6.64 -1.10 -4.06
CA THR A 35 -5.97 -0.38 -2.98
C THR A 35 -6.35 -0.99 -1.64
N LEU A 36 -5.35 -1.39 -0.88
CA LEU A 36 -5.50 -1.79 0.51
C LEU A 36 -5.03 -0.64 1.40
N VAL A 37 -5.85 -0.23 2.36
CA VAL A 37 -5.49 0.76 3.38
C VAL A 37 -5.33 0.03 4.71
N MET A 38 -4.17 0.16 5.30
CA MET A 38 -3.76 -0.47 6.55
C MET A 38 -3.65 0.64 7.59
N PHE A 39 -4.57 0.69 8.53
CA PHE A 39 -4.52 1.63 9.65
C PHE A 39 -3.81 0.99 10.84
N ASP A 40 -3.07 1.82 11.58
CA ASP A 40 -2.38 1.45 12.82
C ASP A 40 -1.45 0.24 12.59
N THR A 41 -0.46 0.50 11.75
CA THR A 41 0.23 -0.54 10.99
C THR A 41 1.01 -1.46 11.90
N LEU A 42 0.80 -2.77 11.70
CA LEU A 42 1.73 -3.79 12.17
C LEU A 42 3.16 -3.39 11.79
N THR A 43 4.08 -3.64 12.73
CA THR A 43 5.49 -3.28 12.60
C THR A 43 6.09 -3.76 11.28
N THR A 44 7.10 -3.04 10.77
CA THR A 44 7.91 -3.46 9.61
C THR A 44 8.29 -4.96 9.65
N ALA A 45 8.57 -5.47 10.84
CA ALA A 45 8.90 -6.88 11.08
C ALA A 45 7.80 -7.85 10.61
N TYR A 46 6.52 -7.54 10.84
CA TYR A 46 5.41 -8.38 10.39
C TYR A 46 5.42 -8.53 8.86
N TRP A 47 5.56 -7.43 8.13
CA TRP A 47 5.49 -7.47 6.68
C TRP A 47 6.72 -8.09 6.04
N GLU A 48 7.89 -7.91 6.67
CA GLU A 48 9.11 -8.60 6.25
C GLU A 48 8.93 -10.12 6.35
N GLU A 49 8.48 -10.62 7.50
CA GLU A 49 8.27 -12.05 7.73
C GLU A 49 7.13 -12.62 6.87
N ALA A 50 6.00 -11.91 6.77
CA ALA A 50 4.88 -12.33 5.94
C ALA A 50 5.30 -12.43 4.45
N LEU A 51 6.01 -11.43 3.92
CA LEU A 51 6.47 -11.45 2.52
C LEU A 51 7.54 -12.49 2.24
N GLU A 52 8.35 -12.84 3.25
CA GLU A 52 9.28 -13.96 3.18
C GLU A 52 8.52 -15.28 3.05
N LEU A 53 7.56 -15.55 3.94
CA LEU A 53 6.76 -16.77 3.96
C LEU A 53 5.89 -16.93 2.69
N ALA A 54 5.26 -15.86 2.22
CA ALA A 54 4.41 -15.91 1.02
C ALA A 54 5.22 -15.96 -0.29
N GLY A 55 6.51 -15.64 -0.24
CA GLY A 55 7.42 -15.66 -1.38
C GLY A 55 7.10 -14.63 -2.48
N VAL A 56 7.79 -14.77 -3.63
CA VAL A 56 7.73 -13.80 -4.74
C VAL A 56 6.36 -13.77 -5.44
N LYS A 57 5.54 -14.80 -5.24
CA LYS A 57 4.25 -14.96 -5.94
C LYS A 57 3.03 -14.59 -5.08
N ALA A 58 3.23 -14.01 -3.89
CA ALA A 58 2.18 -13.69 -2.93
C ALA A 58 0.95 -13.01 -3.57
N PHE A 59 1.16 -11.98 -4.38
CA PHE A 59 0.08 -11.18 -4.97
C PHE A 59 -0.49 -11.71 -6.29
N ARG A 60 -0.08 -12.90 -6.76
CA ARG A 60 -0.62 -13.45 -8.02
C ARG A 60 -2.12 -13.74 -7.97
N THR A 61 -2.66 -14.00 -6.78
CA THR A 61 -4.08 -14.28 -6.55
C THR A 61 -4.95 -13.03 -6.51
N VAL A 62 -4.33 -11.86 -6.38
CA VAL A 62 -4.96 -10.53 -6.34
C VAL A 62 -4.39 -9.62 -7.43
N PRO A 63 -4.55 -9.96 -8.72
CA PRO A 63 -3.84 -9.29 -9.82
C PRO A 63 -4.14 -7.79 -9.94
N ASN A 64 -5.28 -7.35 -9.38
CA ASN A 64 -5.72 -5.97 -9.38
C ASN A 64 -5.12 -5.15 -8.23
N LEU A 65 -4.59 -5.77 -7.18
CA LEU A 65 -3.97 -5.05 -6.07
C LEU A 65 -2.68 -4.38 -6.57
N LYS A 66 -2.69 -3.05 -6.62
CA LYS A 66 -1.57 -2.22 -7.09
C LYS A 66 -0.97 -1.35 -6.00
N HIS A 67 -1.76 -1.02 -4.97
CA HIS A 67 -1.37 -0.07 -3.94
C HIS A 67 -1.69 -0.61 -2.55
N ILE A 68 -0.76 -0.42 -1.62
CA ILE A 68 -0.98 -0.54 -0.19
C ILE A 68 -0.62 0.80 0.43
N ILE A 69 -1.56 1.36 1.20
CA ILE A 69 -1.40 2.60 1.94
C ILE A 69 -1.36 2.25 3.41
N PHE A 70 -0.28 2.65 4.05
CA PHE A 70 0.00 2.48 5.46
C PHE A 70 -0.30 3.80 6.15
N VAL A 71 -1.31 3.80 7.03
CA VAL A 71 -1.74 4.96 7.80
C VAL A 71 -1.27 4.76 9.23
N SER A 72 -0.23 5.49 9.63
CA SER A 72 0.37 5.40 10.97
C SER A 72 0.52 6.81 11.53
N GLN A 73 0.12 7.05 12.78
CA GLN A 73 0.30 8.37 13.41
C GLN A 73 1.77 8.65 13.75
N PHE A 74 2.61 7.62 13.71
CA PHE A 74 4.04 7.73 13.90
C PHE A 74 4.70 7.91 12.54
N ASP A 75 5.74 8.76 12.47
CA ASP A 75 6.64 8.88 11.31
C ASP A 75 7.54 7.63 11.18
N ASP A 76 6.94 6.45 11.35
CA ASP A 76 7.56 5.17 11.09
C ASP A 76 7.56 4.95 9.59
N ASP A 77 8.58 5.51 8.96
CA ASP A 77 8.81 5.23 7.56
C ASP A 77 9.07 3.73 7.36
N MET A 78 8.44 3.17 6.33
CA MET A 78 8.74 1.80 5.92
C MET A 78 10.21 1.65 5.55
N SER A 79 10.80 0.51 5.90
CA SER A 79 12.15 0.19 5.48
C SER A 79 12.25 0.23 3.94
N PRO A 80 13.29 0.84 3.35
CA PRO A 80 13.51 0.85 1.91
C PRO A 80 13.50 -0.57 1.31
N GLU A 81 13.96 -1.54 2.08
CA GLU A 81 13.95 -2.97 1.77
C GLU A 81 12.52 -3.49 1.58
N LEU A 82 11.62 -3.15 2.50
CA LEU A 82 10.22 -3.55 2.43
C LEU A 82 9.51 -2.92 1.23
N VAL A 83 9.71 -1.62 1.00
CA VAL A 83 9.19 -0.92 -0.19
C VAL A 83 9.67 -1.60 -1.47
N LYS A 84 10.94 -1.96 -1.54
CA LYS A 84 11.51 -2.72 -2.67
C LYS A 84 10.90 -4.11 -2.79
N ALA A 85 10.66 -4.81 -1.68
CA ALA A 85 10.05 -6.13 -1.66
C ALA A 85 8.63 -6.13 -2.22
N PHE A 86 7.80 -5.13 -1.90
CA PHE A 86 6.49 -4.96 -2.52
C PHE A 86 6.59 -4.61 -4.01
N LYS A 87 7.48 -3.67 -4.35
CA LYS A 87 7.65 -3.21 -5.74
C LYS A 87 8.05 -4.35 -6.68
N THR A 88 8.96 -5.22 -6.25
CA THR A 88 9.38 -6.41 -7.02
C THR A 88 8.24 -7.41 -7.24
N ARG A 89 7.18 -7.35 -6.42
CA ARG A 89 5.95 -8.15 -6.56
C ARG A 89 4.81 -7.38 -7.23
N GLY A 90 5.07 -6.19 -7.78
CA GLY A 90 4.12 -5.40 -8.55
C GLY A 90 3.18 -4.53 -7.72
N VAL A 91 3.47 -4.33 -6.43
CA VAL A 91 2.66 -3.53 -5.51
C VAL A 91 3.45 -2.29 -5.08
N HIS A 92 2.82 -1.12 -5.13
CA HIS A 92 3.37 0.13 -4.63
C HIS A 92 2.89 0.38 -3.21
N CYS A 93 3.77 0.96 -2.41
CA CYS A 93 3.58 1.16 -0.98
C CYS A 93 3.70 2.66 -0.66
N HIS A 94 2.80 3.14 0.19
CA HIS A 94 2.72 4.54 0.58
C HIS A 94 2.53 4.61 2.10
N CYS A 95 3.35 5.40 2.81
CA CYS A 95 3.11 5.73 4.22
C CYS A 95 2.52 7.13 4.31
N VAL A 96 1.51 7.32 5.15
CA VAL A 96 0.89 8.62 5.43
C VAL A 96 0.54 8.74 6.92
N PRO A 97 0.78 9.91 7.55
CA PRO A 97 0.62 10.08 9.00
C PRO A 97 -0.85 10.01 9.46
N SER A 98 -1.75 10.51 8.62
CA SER A 98 -3.19 10.49 8.81
C SER A 98 -3.82 10.59 7.44
N LEU A 99 -4.86 9.81 7.18
CA LEU A 99 -5.57 9.85 5.91
C LEU A 99 -7.08 9.81 6.17
N PRO A 100 -7.77 10.96 6.16
CA PRO A 100 -9.22 10.96 6.22
C PRO A 100 -9.79 10.26 4.98
N TYR A 101 -11.02 9.75 5.10
CA TYR A 101 -11.66 8.94 4.06
C TYR A 101 -11.68 9.63 2.68
N ASP A 102 -11.95 10.93 2.65
CA ASP A 102 -12.03 11.69 1.40
C ASP A 102 -10.67 11.72 0.68
N GLU A 103 -9.56 11.80 1.43
CA GLU A 103 -8.21 11.76 0.88
C GLU A 103 -7.84 10.35 0.36
N ILE A 104 -8.35 9.27 0.98
CA ILE A 104 -8.19 7.91 0.45
C ILE A 104 -8.82 7.81 -0.94
N MET A 105 -10.02 8.37 -1.10
CA MET A 105 -10.74 8.35 -2.38
C MET A 105 -10.03 9.21 -3.43
N GLU A 106 -9.53 10.38 -3.06
CA GLU A 106 -8.72 11.20 -3.97
C GLU A 106 -7.42 10.50 -4.38
N LEU A 107 -6.74 9.85 -3.43
CA LEU A 107 -5.50 9.14 -3.67
C LEU A 107 -5.74 7.95 -4.60
N GLU A 108 -6.82 7.18 -4.40
CA GLU A 108 -7.21 6.10 -5.33
C GLU A 108 -7.45 6.62 -6.75
N SER A 109 -8.13 7.77 -6.87
CA SER A 109 -8.35 8.40 -8.18
C SER A 109 -7.05 8.85 -8.85
N LYS A 110 -6.12 9.45 -8.10
CA LYS A 110 -4.81 9.90 -8.63
C LYS A 110 -3.92 8.72 -9.03
N LEU A 111 -3.97 7.65 -8.25
CA LEU A 111 -3.22 6.42 -8.54
C LEU A 111 -3.80 5.66 -9.74
N ASN A 112 -5.07 5.90 -10.11
CA ASN A 112 -5.76 5.32 -11.26
C ASN A 112 -5.32 5.89 -12.61
N ASP A 113 -4.62 7.03 -12.66
CA ASP A 113 -4.14 7.58 -13.92
C ASP A 113 -3.18 6.60 -14.60
N PRO A 114 -3.31 6.35 -15.92
CA PRO A 114 -2.37 5.50 -16.64
C PRO A 114 -0.97 6.04 -16.44
N CYS A 115 -0.10 5.25 -15.81
CA CYS A 115 1.32 5.56 -15.75
C CYS A 115 1.91 5.28 -17.15
N ASP A 116 1.55 6.12 -18.12
CA ASP A 116 2.12 6.09 -19.47
C ASP A 116 3.51 6.75 -19.42
N GLY A 117 4.53 5.90 -19.56
CA GLY A 117 5.85 6.30 -20.10
C GLY A 117 6.81 7.02 -19.15
N PRO A 118 8.10 7.10 -19.54
CA PRO A 118 9.18 7.56 -18.69
C PRO A 118 9.07 9.06 -18.49
N LYS A 119 8.69 9.50 -17.29
CA LYS A 119 8.69 10.92 -16.94
C LYS A 119 10.11 11.33 -16.54
N THR A 120 10.76 12.04 -17.45
CA THR A 120 11.92 12.89 -17.17
C THR A 120 11.61 13.85 -16.01
N GLN A 121 12.67 14.30 -15.33
CA GLN A 121 12.73 15.02 -14.05
C GLN A 121 11.99 16.39 -13.96
N SER A 122 10.97 16.70 -14.78
CA SER A 122 10.35 18.04 -14.77
C SER A 122 8.84 18.10 -14.52
N ASP A 123 8.11 17.00 -14.45
CA ASP A 123 6.64 17.09 -14.35
C ASP A 123 6.17 16.99 -12.91
N CYS A 124 6.55 18.01 -12.15
CA CYS A 124 5.96 18.32 -10.85
C CYS A 124 4.60 18.99 -11.08
N LEU A 125 3.57 18.49 -10.40
CA LEU A 125 2.26 19.16 -10.31
C LEU A 125 2.46 20.59 -9.76
N PRO A 126 1.69 21.59 -10.23
CA PRO A 126 1.79 22.95 -9.71
C PRO A 126 1.17 22.98 -8.31
N GLY A 127 2.03 22.85 -7.30
CA GLY A 127 1.67 22.76 -5.88
C GLY A 127 2.66 21.90 -5.09
N GLY A 128 3.93 21.92 -5.47
CA GLY A 128 4.96 21.01 -4.97
C GLY A 128 5.28 21.18 -3.50
N SER A 129 4.76 20.29 -2.67
CA SER A 129 5.51 19.77 -1.53
C SER A 129 6.19 18.49 -1.99
N TYR A 130 7.48 18.62 -2.33
CA TYR A 130 8.38 17.48 -2.40
C TYR A 130 8.40 16.84 -1.02
N TRP A 131 7.87 15.63 -0.87
CA TRP A 131 8.16 14.82 0.31
C TRP A 131 9.57 14.26 0.16
N THR A 132 10.56 15.14 0.36
CA THR A 132 11.92 14.74 0.69
C THR A 132 12.07 14.87 2.19
N TYR A 133 12.30 13.73 2.83
CA TYR A 133 12.95 13.61 4.13
C TYR A 133 13.88 14.79 4.44
N ARG A 134 13.75 15.36 5.64
CA ARG A 134 14.90 15.99 6.31
C ARG A 134 14.95 15.56 7.78
N PRO A 135 16.16 15.23 8.29
CA PRO A 135 16.34 14.82 9.67
C PRO A 135 16.14 16.02 10.61
N LEU A 136 15.63 15.74 11.81
CA LEU A 136 15.61 16.69 12.91
C LEU A 136 17.04 17.12 13.25
N GLU A 137 17.27 18.43 13.34
CA GLU A 137 18.22 18.98 14.29
C GLU A 137 17.52 20.09 15.12
N LEU A 138 17.81 20.02 16.42
CA LEU A 138 17.21 20.72 17.57
C LEU A 138 17.27 22.25 17.51
#